data_AF-A0A3S1A8X0-F1
#
_entry.id   AF-A0A3S1A8X0-F1
#
_cell.length_a   1.000
_cell.length_b   1.000
_cell.length_c   1.000
_cell.angle_alpha   90.00
_cell.angle_beta   90.00
_cell.angle_gamma   90.00
#
_symmetry.space_group_name_H-M   'P 1'
#
loop_
_entity.id
_entity.type
_entity.pdbx_description
1 polymer ?
#
loop_
_entity_poly.entity_id
_entity_poly.type
_entity_poly.pdbx_seq_one_letter_code
_entity_poly.pdbx_strand_id
1 'polypeptide(L)' 'MKRITGSHHIYVKEGMSVILSIPVHGNRDLPTGTLRSILKDAGLTEEDLD' A
#
# COMPACT_ATOMS: atom_id res chain seq x y z
N MET A 1 -2.48 -0.65 -10.55
CA MET A 1 -3.65 -0.19 -9.76
C MET A 1 -4.90 -0.88 -10.30
N LYS A 2 -5.73 -1.50 -9.46
CA LYS A 2 -6.91 -2.28 -9.88
C LYS A 2 -8.20 -1.47 -9.82
N ARG A 3 -8.48 -0.80 -8.70
CA ARG A 3 -9.68 0.05 -8.51
C ARG A 3 -9.51 1.02 -7.34
N ILE A 4 -10.38 2.04 -7.28
CA ILE A 4 -10.54 2.95 -6.14
C ILE A 4 -11.91 2.74 -5.53
N THR A 5 -12.02 2.80 -4.21
CA THR A 5 -13.30 2.82 -3.49
C THR A 5 -13.21 3.83 -2.35
N GLY A 6 -13.80 5.01 -2.54
CA GLY A 6 -13.60 6.14 -1.64
C GLY A 6 -12.12 6.56 -1.61
N SER A 7 -11.53 6.62 -0.42
CA SER A 7 -10.10 6.91 -0.23
C SER A 7 -9.18 5.68 -0.35
N HIS A 8 -9.73 4.46 -0.49
CA HIS A 8 -8.91 3.25 -0.60
C HIS A 8 -8.54 2.94 -2.04
N HIS A 9 -7.24 2.83 -2.27
CA HIS A 9 -6.65 2.45 -3.56
C HIS A 9 -6.26 0.98 -3.49
N ILE A 10 -6.81 0.17 -4.39
CA ILE A 10 -6.57 -1.27 -4.40
C ILE A 10 -5.57 -1.59 -5.51
N TYR A 11 -4.47 -2.22 -5.14
CA TYR A 11 -3.41 -2.68 -6.02
C TYR A 11 -3.33 -4.20 -6.04
N VAL A 12 -3.05 -4.73 -7.23
CA VAL A 12 -2.73 -6.14 -7.45
C VAL A 12 -1.51 -6.20 -8.34
N LYS A 13 -0.66 -7.20 -8.12
CA LYS A 13 0.52 -7.46 -8.93
C LYS A 13 0.51 -8.93 -9.32
N GLU A 14 0.74 -9.21 -10.59
CA GLU A 14 0.83 -10.58 -11.08
C GLU A 14 2.01 -11.29 -10.41
N GLY A 15 1.82 -12.56 -10.04
CA GLY A 15 2.80 -13.32 -9.25
C GLY A 15 2.80 -13.04 -7.75
N MET A 16 1.98 -12.09 -7.27
CA MET A 16 1.75 -11.88 -5.83
C MET A 16 0.31 -12.26 -5.46
N SER A 17 0.15 -13.08 -4.43
CA SER A 17 -1.16 -13.50 -3.93
C SER A 17 -1.87 -12.42 -3.10
N VAL A 18 -1.15 -11.38 -2.70
CA VAL A 18 -1.64 -10.32 -1.83
C VAL A 18 -2.36 -9.23 -2.64
N ILE A 19 -3.55 -8.85 -2.17
CA ILE A 19 -4.26 -7.66 -2.66
C ILE A 19 -3.97 -6.52 -1.68
N LEU A 20 -3.30 -5.48 -2.14
CA LEU A 20 -2.93 -4.34 -1.30
C LEU A 20 -4.04 -3.30 -1.33
N SER A 21 -4.56 -2.92 -0.16
CA SER A 21 -5.52 -1.82 0.00
C SER A 21 -4.83 -0.66 0.72
N ILE A 22 -4.55 0.42 -0.02
CA ILE A 22 -3.79 1.57 0.45
C ILE A 22 -4.75 2.70 0.81
N PRO A 23 -4.80 3.15 2.08
CA PRO A 23 -5.60 4.31 2.44
C PRO A 23 -4.92 5.59 1.94
N VAL A 24 -5.64 6.44 1.23
CA VAL A 24 -5.15 7.75 0.79
C VAL A 24 -5.84 8.85 1.58
N HIS A 25 -5.12 9.37 2.58
CA HIS A 25 -5.64 10.28 3.59
C HIS A 25 -5.41 11.75 3.23
N GLY A 26 -5.97 12.21 2.10
CA GLY A 26 -5.96 13.63 1.71
C GLY A 26 -4.56 14.26 1.66
N ASN A 27 -3.58 13.52 1.13
CA ASN A 27 -2.17 13.92 1.01
C ASN A 27 -1.45 14.16 2.35
N ARG A 28 -1.90 13.49 3.42
CA ARG A 28 -1.19 13.42 4.71
C ARG A 28 -0.31 12.19 4.78
N ASP A 29 0.70 12.26 5.64
CA ASP A 29 1.58 11.14 5.94
C ASP A 29 0.82 9.95 6.50
N LEU A 30 1.26 8.75 6.11
CA LEU A 30 0.75 7.50 6.64
C LEU A 30 1.31 7.27 8.06
N PRO A 31 0.50 6.79 9.01
CA PRO A 31 1.01 6.31 10.28
C PRO A 31 2.09 5.23 10.06
N THR A 32 3.16 5.25 10.85
CA THR A 32 4.31 4.32 10.69
C THR A 32 3.89 2.85 10.71
N GLY A 33 2.93 2.47 11.57
CA GLY A 33 2.43 1.10 11.61
C GLY A 33 1.73 0.68 10.32
N THR A 34 0.94 1.58 9.74
CA THR A 34 0.26 1.36 8.45
C THR A 34 1.28 1.22 7.32
N LEU A 35 2.27 2.11 7.26
CA LEU A 35 3.35 2.03 6.28
C LEU A 35 4.08 0.69 6.36
N ARG A 36 4.53 0.30 7.56
CA ARG A 36 5.25 -0.97 7.77
C ARG A 36 4.42 -2.20 7.40
N SER A 37 3.12 -2.20 7.71
CA SER A 37 2.23 -3.28 7.30
C SER A 37 2.14 -3.39 5.78
N ILE A 38 1.98 -2.25 5.10
CA ILE A 38 1.91 -2.19 3.64
C ILE A 38 3.21 -2.70 3.01
N LEU A 39 4.38 -2.23 3.48
CA LEU A 39 5.68 -2.67 2.98
C LEU A 39 5.87 -4.17 3.16
N LYS A 40 5.54 -4.70 4.33
CA LYS A 40 5.62 -6.14 4.62
C LYS A 40 4.74 -6.95 3.66
N ASP A 41 3.48 -6.52 3.48
CA ASP A 41 2.53 -7.19 2.58
C ASP A 41 2.97 -7.10 1.11
N ALA A 42 3.67 -6.02 0.75
CA ALA A 42 4.28 -5.81 -0.56
C ALA A 42 5.62 -6.55 -0.74
N GLY A 43 6.18 -7.13 0.32
CA GLY A 43 7.52 -7.73 0.29
C GLY A 43 8.64 -6.72 0.07
N LEU A 44 8.45 -5.49 0.54
CA LEU A 44 9.39 -4.36 0.40
C LEU A 44 9.96 -3.95 1.76
N THR A 45 11.05 -3.18 1.73
CA THR A 45 11.67 -2.53 2.89
C THR A 45 11.58 -1.01 2.77
N GLU A 46 12.03 -0.27 3.81
CA GLU A 46 12.10 1.19 3.76
C GLU A 46 13.14 1.69 2.73
N GLU A 47 14.10 0.85 2.33
CA GLU A 47 15.13 1.17 1.32
C GLU A 47 14.54 1.23 -0.10
N ASP A 48 13.41 0.56 -0.35
CA ASP A 48 12.73 0.57 -1.64
C ASP A 48 11.93 1.87 -1.90
N LEU A 49 11.94 2.82 -0.95
CA LEU A 49 11.20 4.08 -1.04
C LEU A 49 12.00 5.25 -1.63
N ASP A 50 13.31 5.08 -1.83
CA ASP A 50 14.24 6.06 -2.42
C ASP A 50 14.40 5.89 -3.94
#